data_AF-A0A7Y6YXW4-F1
#
_entry.id   AF-A0A7Y6YXW4-F1
#
_cell.length_a   1.000
_cell.length_b   1.000
_cell.length_c   1.000
_cell.angle_alpha   90.00
_cell.angle_beta   90.00
_cell.angle_gamma   90.00
#
_symmetry.space_group_name_H-M   'P 1'
#
loop_
_entity.id
_entity.type
_entity.pdbx_description
1 polymer ?
#
loop_
_entity_poly.entity_id
_entity_poly.type
_entity_poly.pdbx_seq_one_letter_code
_entity_poly.pdbx_strand_id
1 'polypeptide(L)'
;MTLWQVAFLICLWGVSAHGADWSHTTPQINLTHIFEGEINKRGKPVGFHARPQGRDPENAHLSRMIAGPNEHGVYTGSVEIYDPREGRWKVKSFSSFFPDRFTRDEIQKLILIAFQNAKPNKAGKWRARSGLGFQVEGWLCPKGGTDTCPDGAINTAYPLYQKDR
;
A
#
# COMPACT_ATOMS: atom_id res chain seq x y z
N MET A 1 19.47 -22.56 53.47
CA MET A 1 19.53 -21.34 52.63
C MET A 1 19.62 -21.76 51.18
N THR A 2 18.53 -21.71 50.42
CA THR A 2 18.55 -21.80 48.95
C THR A 2 17.28 -21.15 48.41
N LEU A 3 17.40 -19.89 48.00
CA LEU A 3 16.38 -19.13 47.28
C LEU A 3 16.39 -19.59 45.81
N TRP A 4 15.23 -20.01 45.29
CA TRP A 4 15.03 -20.17 43.85
C TRP A 4 14.57 -18.83 43.27
N GLN A 5 15.43 -18.20 42.47
CA GLN A 5 15.04 -17.07 41.63
C GLN A 5 14.32 -17.60 40.38
N VAL A 6 13.04 -17.25 40.24
CA VAL A 6 12.31 -17.42 38.98
C VAL A 6 12.63 -16.20 38.12
N ALA A 7 13.44 -16.39 37.08
CA ALA A 7 13.70 -15.36 36.08
C ALA A 7 12.52 -15.31 35.10
N PHE A 8 11.70 -14.26 35.19
CA PHE A 8 10.75 -13.90 34.15
C PHE A 8 11.52 -13.31 32.95
N LEU A 9 11.67 -14.08 31.89
CA LEU A 9 12.07 -13.55 30.58
C LEU A 9 10.89 -12.78 30.00
N ILE A 10 10.87 -11.46 30.21
CA ILE A 10 10.02 -10.56 29.44
C ILE A 10 10.66 -10.47 28.05
N CYS A 11 10.13 -11.25 27.11
CA CYS A 11 10.44 -11.10 25.70
C CYS A 11 9.71 -9.84 25.20
N LEU A 12 10.36 -8.68 25.31
CA LEU A 12 9.92 -7.45 24.64
C LEU A 12 10.12 -7.65 23.14
N TRP A 13 9.09 -8.10 22.44
CA TRP A 13 9.02 -7.99 20.99
C TRP A 13 8.84 -6.51 20.68
N GLY A 14 9.95 -5.81 20.50
CA GLY A 14 9.95 -4.47 19.96
C GLY A 14 9.35 -4.52 18.56
N VAL A 15 8.12 -4.03 18.42
CA VAL A 15 7.55 -3.72 17.11
C VAL A 15 8.33 -2.51 16.60
N SER A 16 9.46 -2.76 15.95
CA SER A 16 10.15 -1.73 15.19
C SER A 16 9.16 -1.18 14.17
N ALA A 17 8.89 0.12 14.25
CA ALA A 17 8.25 0.88 13.19
C ALA A 17 9.19 0.83 11.97
N HIS A 18 9.10 -0.23 11.18
CA HIS A 18 9.90 -0.38 9.98
C HIS A 18 9.50 0.76 9.04
N GLY A 19 10.49 1.52 8.56
CA GLY A 19 10.28 2.48 7.48
C GLY A 19 9.69 1.79 6.25
N ALA A 20 9.11 2.58 5.34
CA ALA A 20 8.54 2.04 4.10
C ALA A 20 9.55 1.15 3.37
N ASP A 21 9.10 -0.04 2.98
CA ASP A 21 9.80 -0.94 2.06
C ASP A 21 9.66 -0.39 0.63
N TRP A 22 10.79 -0.30 -0.08
CA TRP A 22 10.86 0.23 -1.43
C TRP A 22 11.36 -0.86 -2.37
N SER A 23 10.72 -0.98 -3.54
CA SER A 23 11.18 -1.92 -4.56
C SER A 23 12.61 -1.59 -5.04
N HIS A 24 13.28 -2.61 -5.57
CA HIS A 24 14.57 -2.47 -6.26
C HIS A 24 14.43 -2.13 -7.75
N THR A 25 13.26 -1.61 -8.16
CA THR A 25 12.97 -1.24 -9.55
C THR A 25 13.40 0.20 -9.83
N THR A 26 13.41 0.60 -11.10
CA THR A 26 13.62 2.00 -11.51
C THR A 26 12.41 2.50 -12.31
N PRO A 27 11.67 3.51 -11.81
CA PRO A 27 11.76 4.09 -10.47
C PRO A 27 11.40 3.07 -9.37
N GLN A 28 11.82 3.36 -8.14
CA GLN A 28 11.40 2.58 -6.97
C GLN A 28 9.90 2.78 -6.70
N ILE A 29 9.27 1.81 -6.06
CA ILE A 29 7.85 1.81 -5.69
C ILE A 29 7.77 1.62 -4.18
N ASN A 30 6.95 2.41 -3.48
CA ASN A 30 6.67 2.22 -2.06
C ASN A 30 5.81 0.96 -1.87
N LEU A 31 6.45 -0.18 -1.61
CA LEU A 31 5.79 -1.49 -1.50
C LEU A 31 4.90 -1.55 -0.25
N THR A 32 5.34 -0.97 0.87
CA THR A 32 4.52 -0.87 2.08
C THR A 32 3.22 -0.12 1.77
N HIS A 33 3.29 1.03 1.10
CA HIS A 33 2.08 1.79 0.77
C HIS A 33 1.09 1.01 -0.11
N ILE A 34 1.57 0.24 -1.08
CA ILE A 34 0.73 -0.53 -1.99
C ILE A 34 0.09 -1.73 -1.28
N PHE A 35 0.89 -2.51 -0.54
CA PHE A 35 0.49 -3.83 -0.07
C PHE A 35 0.07 -3.90 1.40
N GLU A 36 0.50 -2.94 2.21
CA GLU A 36 0.33 -2.96 3.67
C GLU A 36 -0.38 -1.70 4.18
N GLY A 37 -0.31 -0.60 3.44
CA GLY A 37 -0.76 0.69 3.92
C GLY A 37 0.13 1.23 5.04
N GLU A 38 -0.12 2.48 5.41
CA GLU A 38 0.73 3.22 6.34
C GLU A 38 -0.09 4.14 7.23
N ILE A 39 0.45 4.50 8.40
CA ILE A 39 -0.06 5.62 9.18
C ILE A 39 0.83 6.84 8.95
N ASN A 40 0.32 7.81 8.19
CA ASN A 40 1.09 8.99 7.82
C ASN A 40 1.46 9.88 9.02
N LYS A 41 2.30 10.90 8.79
CA LYS A 41 2.73 11.85 9.83
C LYS A 41 1.61 12.60 10.57
N ARG A 42 0.39 12.59 10.03
CA ARG A 42 -0.82 13.18 10.65
C ARG A 42 -1.64 12.15 11.42
N GLY A 43 -1.12 10.94 11.62
CA GLY A 43 -1.82 9.85 12.30
C GLY A 43 -2.96 9.23 11.49
N LYS A 44 -3.02 9.45 10.17
CA LYS A 44 -4.11 8.93 9.32
C LYS A 44 -3.68 7.66 8.56
N PRO A 45 -4.56 6.65 8.46
CA PRO A 45 -4.33 5.48 7.61
C PRO A 45 -4.38 5.87 6.13
N VAL A 46 -3.39 5.44 5.34
CA VAL A 46 -3.25 5.68 3.90
C VAL A 46 -2.77 4.42 3.17
N GLY A 47 -2.88 4.40 1.85
CA GLY A 47 -2.44 3.26 1.04
C GLY A 47 -3.37 2.05 1.11
N PHE A 48 -2.76 0.88 1.02
CA PHE A 48 -3.36 -0.45 0.93
C PHE A 48 -4.30 -0.58 -0.28
N HIS A 49 -3.69 -0.89 -1.41
CA HIS A 49 -4.29 -0.91 -2.75
C HIS A 49 -4.21 -2.28 -3.43
N ALA A 50 -3.71 -3.30 -2.74
CA ALA A 50 -3.57 -4.64 -3.29
C ALA A 50 -3.68 -5.70 -2.19
N ARG A 51 -4.38 -6.78 -2.51
CA ARG A 51 -4.42 -8.02 -1.72
C ARG A 51 -3.95 -9.16 -2.62
N PRO A 52 -2.63 -9.35 -2.81
CA PRO A 52 -2.12 -10.36 -3.72
C PRO A 52 -2.67 -11.75 -3.38
N GLN A 53 -3.22 -12.43 -4.37
CA GLN A 53 -3.93 -13.70 -4.20
C GLN A 53 -5.08 -13.64 -3.18
N GLY A 54 -5.70 -12.47 -3.02
CA GLY A 54 -6.81 -12.22 -2.09
C GLY A 54 -6.43 -12.25 -0.61
N ARG A 55 -5.12 -12.15 -0.29
CA ARG A 55 -4.61 -12.22 1.09
C ARG A 55 -4.31 -10.83 1.63
N ASP A 56 -4.79 -10.60 2.85
CA ASP A 56 -4.47 -9.43 3.65
C ASP A 56 -3.11 -9.62 4.36
N PRO A 57 -2.29 -8.57 4.49
CA PRO A 57 -1.09 -8.58 5.34
C PRO A 57 -1.49 -8.55 6.83
N GLU A 58 -0.50 -8.74 7.72
CA GLU A 58 -0.74 -8.76 9.17
C GLU A 58 -1.26 -7.42 9.72
N ASN A 59 -0.81 -6.30 9.15
CA ASN A 59 -1.06 -4.95 9.66
C ASN A 59 -2.15 -4.18 8.91
N ALA A 60 -2.81 -4.78 7.92
CA ALA A 60 -3.95 -4.17 7.23
C ALA A 60 -4.92 -5.21 6.69
N HIS A 61 -6.21 -4.89 6.65
CA HIS A 61 -7.20 -5.78 6.05
C HIS A 61 -8.38 -5.03 5.44
N LEU A 62 -9.05 -5.65 4.47
CA LEU A 62 -10.31 -5.18 3.90
C LEU A 62 -11.44 -5.38 4.92
N SER A 63 -11.90 -4.29 5.55
CA SER A 63 -12.95 -4.37 6.58
C SER A 63 -14.36 -4.41 6.00
N ARG A 64 -14.58 -3.79 4.82
CA ARG A 64 -15.86 -3.86 4.10
C ARG A 64 -15.67 -3.64 2.61
N MET A 65 -16.24 -4.51 1.80
CA MET A 65 -16.37 -4.29 0.36
C MET A 65 -17.45 -3.24 0.07
N ILE A 66 -17.09 -2.19 -0.68
CA ILE A 66 -18.00 -1.11 -1.09
C ILE A 66 -18.60 -1.40 -2.46
N ALA A 67 -17.75 -1.83 -3.41
CA ALA A 67 -18.17 -2.34 -4.70
C ALA A 67 -17.30 -3.54 -5.04
N GLY A 68 -17.93 -4.63 -5.48
CA GLY A 68 -17.24 -5.86 -5.86
C GLY A 68 -16.37 -5.71 -7.12
N PRO A 69 -15.62 -6.75 -7.47
CA PRO A 69 -14.78 -6.75 -8.67
C PRO A 69 -15.62 -6.48 -9.92
N ASN A 70 -15.18 -5.49 -10.71
CA ASN A 70 -15.71 -5.23 -12.04
C ASN A 70 -15.20 -6.27 -13.05
N GLU A 71 -15.55 -6.12 -14.34
CA GLU A 71 -15.15 -7.06 -15.40
C GLU A 71 -13.62 -7.27 -15.52
N HIS A 72 -12.82 -6.32 -15.03
CA HIS A 72 -11.35 -6.40 -15.01
C HIS A 72 -10.78 -6.88 -13.67
N GLY A 73 -11.62 -7.05 -12.65
CA GLY A 73 -11.26 -7.49 -11.31
C GLY A 73 -10.91 -6.35 -10.35
N VAL A 74 -11.07 -5.09 -10.74
CA VAL A 74 -10.83 -3.93 -9.85
C VAL A 74 -12.05 -3.77 -8.95
N TYR A 75 -11.83 -3.51 -7.66
CA TYR A 75 -12.90 -3.33 -6.68
C TYR A 75 -12.58 -2.22 -5.68
N THR A 76 -13.52 -1.90 -4.80
CA THR A 76 -13.34 -0.87 -3.76
C THR A 76 -13.82 -1.33 -2.40
N GLY A 77 -13.26 -0.75 -1.34
CA GLY A 77 -13.65 -1.07 0.03
C GLY A 77 -13.14 -0.08 1.07
N SER A 78 -13.66 -0.19 2.28
CA SER A 78 -13.01 0.37 3.46
C SER A 78 -11.99 -0.61 4.00
N VAL A 79 -10.93 -0.09 4.58
CA VAL A 79 -9.83 -0.89 5.13
C VAL A 79 -9.52 -0.43 6.54
N GLU A 80 -8.92 -1.32 7.31
CA GLU A 80 -8.33 -0.99 8.60
C GLU A 80 -6.83 -1.23 8.52
N ILE A 81 -6.06 -0.27 9.04
CA ILE A 81 -4.59 -0.34 9.11
C ILE A 81 -4.21 -0.17 10.58
N TYR A 82 -3.37 -1.06 11.09
CA TYR A 82 -2.92 -1.04 12.47
C TYR A 82 -1.96 0.12 12.72
N ASP A 83 -2.24 0.95 13.72
CA ASP A 83 -1.32 1.98 14.20
C ASP A 83 -0.55 1.47 15.43
N PRO A 84 0.72 1.04 15.27
CA PRO A 84 1.50 0.53 16.39
C PRO A 84 1.81 1.60 17.43
N ARG A 85 1.74 2.88 17.09
CA ARG A 85 1.97 3.99 18.05
C ARG A 85 0.82 4.15 19.03
N GLU A 86 -0.39 3.86 18.58
CA GLU A 86 -1.61 3.98 19.38
C GLU A 86 -2.17 2.62 19.81
N GLY A 87 -1.56 1.52 19.36
CA GLY A 87 -2.00 0.15 19.68
C GLY A 87 -3.41 -0.17 19.18
N ARG A 88 -3.87 0.44 18.07
CA ARG A 88 -5.23 0.28 17.57
C ARG A 88 -5.35 0.30 16.05
N TRP A 89 -6.36 -0.37 15.54
CA TRP A 89 -6.77 -0.32 14.14
C TRP A 89 -7.39 1.05 13.81
N LYS A 90 -7.02 1.59 12.64
CA LYS A 90 -7.57 2.85 12.12
C LYS A 90 -8.26 2.62 10.78
N VAL A 91 -9.50 3.10 10.70
CA VAL A 91 -10.33 2.98 9.49
C VAL A 91 -9.91 4.00 8.43
N LYS A 92 -9.63 3.51 7.23
CA LYS A 92 -9.63 4.29 5.98
C LYS A 92 -10.90 3.93 5.22
N SER A 93 -11.81 4.89 5.11
CA SER A 93 -13.16 4.68 4.57
C SER A 93 -13.21 4.30 3.09
N PHE A 94 -12.12 4.48 2.34
CA PHE A 94 -12.08 4.18 0.91
C PHE A 94 -10.68 3.77 0.44
N SER A 95 -10.63 2.66 -0.30
CA SER A 95 -9.52 2.23 -1.13
C SER A 95 -10.05 1.59 -2.42
N SER A 96 -9.28 1.71 -3.50
CA SER A 96 -9.44 0.89 -4.69
C SER A 96 -8.32 -0.13 -4.75
N PHE A 97 -8.65 -1.32 -5.26
CA PHE A 97 -7.78 -2.48 -5.22
C PHE A 97 -7.46 -3.04 -6.59
N PHE A 98 -6.19 -3.37 -6.80
CA PHE A 98 -5.77 -4.18 -7.94
C PHE A 98 -6.46 -5.55 -7.88
N PRO A 99 -6.66 -6.22 -9.03
CA PRO A 99 -7.26 -7.54 -9.03
C PRO A 99 -6.52 -8.53 -8.14
N ASP A 100 -7.25 -9.19 -7.25
CA ASP A 100 -6.71 -10.16 -6.28
C ASP A 100 -5.96 -11.32 -6.95
N ARG A 101 -6.27 -11.65 -8.21
CA ARG A 101 -5.56 -12.69 -8.97
C ARG A 101 -4.07 -12.40 -9.20
N PHE A 102 -3.63 -11.15 -9.03
CA PHE A 102 -2.24 -10.78 -9.27
C PHE A 102 -1.34 -11.04 -8.06
N THR A 103 -0.10 -11.43 -8.35
CA THR A 103 1.02 -11.49 -7.42
C THR A 103 1.60 -10.09 -7.15
N ARG A 104 2.44 -9.96 -6.11
CA ARG A 104 3.17 -8.71 -5.83
C ARG A 104 4.01 -8.26 -7.04
N ASP A 105 4.66 -9.20 -7.72
CA ASP A 105 5.52 -8.90 -8.86
C ASP A 105 4.73 -8.47 -10.09
N GLU A 106 3.59 -9.09 -10.36
CA GLU A 106 2.69 -8.67 -11.44
C GLU A 106 2.15 -7.26 -11.20
N ILE A 107 1.79 -6.92 -9.96
CA ILE A 107 1.33 -5.58 -9.60
C ILE A 107 2.45 -4.56 -9.79
N GLN A 108 3.67 -4.85 -9.34
CA GLN A 108 4.83 -3.97 -9.57
C GLN A 108 5.09 -3.75 -11.07
N LYS A 109 5.14 -4.83 -11.86
CA LYS A 109 5.31 -4.76 -13.33
C LYS A 109 4.21 -3.92 -13.98
N LEU A 110 2.96 -4.13 -13.59
CA LEU A 110 1.81 -3.38 -14.09
C LEU A 110 1.93 -1.88 -13.77
N ILE A 111 2.31 -1.53 -12.54
CA ILE A 111 2.55 -0.14 -12.13
C ILE A 111 3.64 0.49 -13.00
N LEU A 112 4.77 -0.21 -13.21
CA LEU A 112 5.86 0.30 -14.04
C LEU A 112 5.44 0.50 -15.50
N ILE A 113 4.72 -0.46 -16.09
CA ILE A 113 4.21 -0.36 -17.47
C ILE A 113 3.24 0.82 -17.59
N ALA A 114 2.32 0.98 -16.64
CA ALA A 114 1.41 2.12 -16.64
C ALA A 114 2.19 3.44 -16.51
N PHE A 115 3.16 3.51 -15.59
CA PHE A 115 3.97 4.70 -15.36
C PHE A 115 4.82 5.09 -16.57
N GLN A 116 5.44 4.13 -17.26
CA GLN A 116 6.20 4.36 -18.50
C GLN A 116 5.36 5.05 -19.59
N ASN A 117 4.06 4.78 -19.61
CA ASN A 117 3.10 5.38 -20.55
C ASN A 117 2.44 6.65 -20.02
N ALA A 118 2.77 7.07 -18.79
CA ALA A 118 2.19 8.23 -18.15
C ALA A 118 3.01 9.50 -18.40
N LYS A 119 2.37 10.66 -18.24
CA LYS A 119 3.03 11.96 -18.17
C LYS A 119 2.72 12.59 -16.82
N PRO A 120 3.63 12.51 -15.83
CA PRO A 120 3.43 13.15 -14.54
C PRO A 120 3.24 14.66 -14.68
N ASN A 121 2.31 15.24 -13.93
CA ASN A 121 2.14 16.69 -13.87
C ASN A 121 3.20 17.33 -12.94
N LYS A 122 3.20 18.67 -12.84
CA LYS A 122 4.17 19.41 -11.99
C LYS A 122 4.12 19.03 -10.51
N ALA A 123 3.00 18.49 -10.04
CA ALA A 123 2.84 18.03 -8.66
C ALA A 123 3.23 16.55 -8.47
N GLY A 124 3.69 15.87 -9.52
CA GLY A 124 4.06 14.45 -9.49
C GLY A 124 2.89 13.48 -9.64
N LYS A 125 1.66 13.97 -9.85
CA LYS A 125 0.49 13.11 -10.11
C LYS A 125 0.56 12.57 -11.54
N TRP A 126 0.30 11.28 -11.71
CA TRP A 126 0.29 10.62 -13.01
C TRP A 126 -0.89 9.67 -13.15
N ARG A 127 -1.32 9.42 -14.38
CA ARG A 127 -2.39 8.47 -14.71
C ARG A 127 -2.15 7.89 -16.10
N ALA A 128 -2.35 6.58 -16.26
CA ALA A 128 -2.24 5.89 -17.53
C ALA A 128 -3.11 4.64 -17.58
N ARG A 129 -3.28 4.06 -18.78
CA ARG A 129 -3.93 2.75 -18.95
C ARG A 129 -2.96 1.65 -18.49
N SER A 130 -3.48 0.62 -17.84
CA SER A 130 -2.73 -0.58 -17.45
C SER A 130 -2.43 -1.52 -18.63
N GLY A 131 -3.15 -1.37 -19.74
CA GLY A 131 -3.21 -2.39 -20.81
C GLY A 131 -4.20 -3.53 -20.52
N LEU A 132 -4.82 -3.56 -19.33
CA LEU A 132 -5.73 -4.63 -18.88
C LEU A 132 -7.16 -4.14 -18.65
N GLY A 133 -7.60 -3.13 -19.41
CA GLY A 133 -8.96 -2.59 -19.36
C GLY A 133 -9.22 -1.51 -18.30
N PHE A 134 -8.37 -1.38 -17.27
CA PHE A 134 -8.49 -0.32 -16.26
C PHE A 134 -7.33 0.70 -16.28
N GLN A 135 -7.52 1.86 -15.66
CA GLN A 135 -6.49 2.88 -15.49
C GLN A 135 -5.79 2.74 -14.14
N VAL A 136 -4.53 3.15 -14.08
CA VAL A 136 -3.76 3.32 -12.84
C VAL A 136 -3.49 4.80 -12.65
N GLU A 137 -3.68 5.29 -11.44
CA GLU A 137 -3.28 6.62 -11.00
C GLU A 137 -2.27 6.50 -9.87
N GLY A 138 -1.34 7.44 -9.78
CA GLY A 138 -0.35 7.46 -8.71
C GLY A 138 0.27 8.82 -8.49
N TRP A 139 1.18 8.86 -7.52
CA TRP A 139 1.98 10.04 -7.19
C TRP A 139 3.44 9.67 -7.07
N LEU A 140 4.29 10.54 -7.62
CA LEU A 140 5.72 10.51 -7.37
C LEU A 140 6.04 11.15 -6.02
N CYS A 141 7.16 10.74 -5.44
CA CYS A 141 7.87 11.50 -4.43
C CYS A 141 8.24 12.90 -4.98
N PRO A 142 8.32 13.91 -4.11
CA PRO A 142 8.69 15.25 -4.53
C PRO A 142 10.10 15.29 -5.11
N LYS A 143 10.33 16.21 -6.05
CA LYS A 143 11.66 16.44 -6.61
C LYS A 143 12.65 16.80 -5.50
N GLY A 144 13.81 16.16 -5.49
CA GLY A 144 14.82 16.27 -4.44
C GLY A 144 14.60 15.32 -3.25
N GLY A 145 13.49 14.58 -3.24
CA GLY A 145 13.17 13.59 -2.22
C GLY A 145 12.96 14.15 -0.80
N THR A 146 12.73 13.23 0.13
CA THR A 146 12.73 13.45 1.59
C THR A 146 13.33 12.22 2.27
N ASP A 147 13.58 12.30 3.58
CA ASP A 147 14.09 11.17 4.39
C ASP A 147 13.23 9.90 4.31
N THR A 148 11.96 10.04 3.89
CA THR A 148 10.97 8.97 3.82
C THR A 148 10.40 8.75 2.41
N CYS A 149 10.87 9.50 1.40
CA CYS A 149 10.36 9.44 0.03
C CYS A 149 11.50 9.74 -0.95
N PRO A 150 12.14 8.73 -1.54
CA PRO A 150 13.27 8.92 -2.44
C PRO A 150 12.91 9.76 -3.68
N ASP A 151 13.85 10.58 -4.14
CA ASP A 151 13.61 11.46 -5.31
C ASP A 151 13.14 10.67 -6.53
N GLY A 152 12.04 11.11 -7.15
CA GLY A 152 11.48 10.49 -8.36
C GLY A 152 10.89 9.09 -8.20
N ALA A 153 10.84 8.53 -6.98
CA ALA A 153 10.19 7.24 -6.73
C ALA A 153 8.66 7.34 -6.83
N ILE A 154 7.98 6.23 -7.13
CA ILE A 154 6.52 6.11 -7.11
C ILE A 154 6.09 5.88 -5.65
N ASN A 155 5.57 6.91 -5.01
CA ASN A 155 5.12 6.83 -3.62
C ASN A 155 3.79 6.07 -3.47
N THR A 156 2.93 6.13 -4.49
CA THR A 156 1.67 5.38 -4.50
C THR A 156 1.20 5.14 -5.92
N ALA A 157 0.45 4.06 -6.10
CA ALA A 157 -0.27 3.72 -7.32
C ALA A 157 -1.50 2.90 -6.95
N TYR A 158 -2.62 3.17 -7.61
CA TYR A 158 -3.88 2.46 -7.37
C TYR A 158 -4.69 2.38 -8.66
N PRO A 159 -5.48 1.32 -8.84
CA PRO A 159 -6.36 1.24 -9.99
C PRO A 159 -7.57 2.15 -9.81
N LEU A 160 -8.10 2.65 -10.91
CA LEU A 160 -9.35 3.40 -10.92
C LEU A 160 -10.50 2.44 -11.18
N TYR A 161 -11.39 2.33 -10.19
CA TYR A 161 -12.62 1.56 -10.30
C TYR A 161 -13.59 2.23 -11.27
N GLN A 162 -14.18 1.43 -12.16
CA GLN A 162 -15.28 1.82 -13.03
C GLN A 162 -16.35 0.73 -12.92
N LYS A 163 -17.60 1.13 -12.70
CA LYS A 163 -18.73 0.21 -12.69
C LYS A 163 -18.98 -0.29 -14.10
N ASP A 164 -19.19 -1.59 -14.27
CA ASP A 164 -19.60 -2.20 -15.53
C ASP A 164 -20.92 -1.57 -16.00
N ARG A 165 -21.09 -1.47 -17.33
CA ARG A 165 -22.27 -0.87 -17.95
C ARG A 165 -23.44 -1.84 -18.06
#